data_AF-A0A951FXI4-F1
#
_entry.id   AF-A0A951FXI4-F1
#
_cell.length_a   1.000
_cell.length_b   1.000
_cell.length_c   1.000
_cell.angle_alpha   90.00
_cell.angle_beta   90.00
_cell.angle_gamma   90.00
#
_symmetry.space_group_name_H-M   'P 1'
#
loop_
_entity.id
_entity.type
_entity.pdbx_description
1 polymer ?
#
loop_
_entity_poly.entity_id
_entity_poly.type
_entity_poly.pdbx_seq_one_letter_code
_entity_poly.pdbx_strand_id
1 'polypeptide(L)'
;MSTRPPVHADADQRVDVHQHVWTAPLLDALSRRDRLPFVRHTDGLAVLHCAGEQAWAIELKAERPERRVELLDADGLDHALVALSSPIGIETLPREESAELIDAHLRGIDDLGDRFTAWGPVALDQPDPDDVDALLERGCAGISVPAG
;
A
#
# COMPACT_ATOMS: atom_id res chain seq x y z
N MET A 1 12.20 -18.83 11.27
CA MET A 1 11.63 -17.49 11.01
C MET A 1 12.79 -16.51 11.04
N SER A 2 13.15 -15.94 9.88
CA SER A 2 14.24 -14.98 9.77
C SER A 2 13.65 -13.60 10.05
N THR A 3 13.89 -13.06 11.25
CA THR A 3 13.54 -11.69 11.59
C THR A 3 14.40 -10.74 10.76
N ARG A 4 13.75 -9.90 9.95
CA ARG A 4 14.42 -8.88 9.14
C ARG A 4 15.01 -7.84 10.11
N PRO A 5 16.30 -7.47 9.98
CA PRO A 5 16.92 -6.50 10.88
C PRO A 5 16.27 -5.12 10.72
N PRO A 6 16.27 -4.28 11.79
CA PRO A 6 15.76 -2.92 11.70
C PRO A 6 16.56 -2.13 10.63
N VAL A 7 15.85 -1.34 9.84
CA VAL A 7 16.46 -0.44 8.85
C VAL A 7 17.16 0.69 9.62
N HIS A 8 18.42 0.48 9.97
CA HIS A 8 19.32 1.59 10.24
C HIS A 8 19.71 2.18 8.88
N ALA A 9 19.12 3.32 8.52
CA ALA A 9 19.57 4.06 7.35
C ALA A 9 21.05 4.38 7.52
N ASP A 10 21.88 3.83 6.63
CA ASP A 10 23.24 4.33 6.46
C ASP A 10 23.11 5.81 6.07
N ALA A 11 23.96 6.69 6.63
CA ALA A 11 23.75 8.14 6.54
C ALA A 11 23.79 8.72 5.10
N ASP A 12 24.05 7.88 4.11
CA ASP A 12 24.12 8.20 2.67
C ASP A 12 22.93 7.64 1.85
N GLN A 13 21.97 6.96 2.49
CA GLN A 13 20.83 6.36 1.79
C GLN A 13 19.78 7.42 1.39
N ARG A 14 19.42 7.47 0.10
CA ARG A 14 18.35 8.32 -0.44
C ARG A 14 17.03 7.56 -0.45
N VAL A 15 16.09 7.99 0.40
CA VAL A 15 14.79 7.33 0.59
C VAL A 15 13.66 8.25 0.14
N ASP A 16 12.78 7.74 -0.73
CA ASP A 16 11.48 8.36 -0.96
C ASP A 16 10.52 7.92 0.15
N VAL A 17 10.06 8.87 0.95
CA VAL A 17 9.21 8.57 2.12
C VAL A 17 7.73 8.49 1.78
N HIS A 18 7.32 8.81 0.55
CA HIS A 18 5.91 8.92 0.20
C HIS A 18 5.62 8.49 -1.24
N GLN A 19 5.53 7.17 -1.44
CA GLN A 19 4.98 6.58 -2.66
C GLN A 19 3.61 5.95 -2.45
N HIS A 20 2.87 5.83 -3.54
CA HIS A 20 1.66 5.02 -3.65
C HIS A 20 1.80 4.07 -4.84
N VAL A 21 1.21 2.88 -4.75
CA VAL A 21 1.30 1.85 -5.79
C VAL A 21 0.05 0.97 -5.80
N TRP A 22 -0.35 0.53 -6.99
CA TRP A 22 -1.49 -0.36 -7.21
C TRP A 22 -1.01 -1.77 -7.51
N THR A 23 -0.94 -2.60 -6.49
CA THR A 23 -0.46 -3.98 -6.59
C THR A 23 -1.58 -4.94 -6.96
N ALA A 24 -1.22 -6.06 -7.60
CA ALA A 24 -2.20 -7.08 -7.98
C ALA A 24 -3.04 -7.60 -6.79
N PRO A 25 -2.47 -7.91 -5.60
CA PRO A 25 -3.27 -8.38 -4.48
C PRO A 25 -4.36 -7.38 -4.02
N LEU A 26 -4.04 -6.08 -3.99
CA LEU A 26 -5.01 -5.04 -3.62
C LEU A 26 -6.09 -4.87 -4.69
N LEU A 27 -5.69 -4.77 -5.97
CA LEU A 27 -6.64 -4.64 -7.08
C LEU A 27 -7.59 -5.85 -7.17
N ASP A 28 -7.07 -7.05 -6.96
CA ASP A 28 -7.86 -8.28 -6.93
C ASP A 28 -8.87 -8.25 -5.78
N ALA A 29 -8.45 -7.84 -4.58
CA ALA A 29 -9.34 -7.70 -3.43
C ALA A 29 -10.45 -6.66 -3.67
N LEU A 30 -10.10 -5.50 -4.22
CA LEU A 30 -11.06 -4.47 -4.60
C LEU A 30 -12.00 -4.92 -5.72
N SER A 31 -11.55 -5.79 -6.63
CA SER A 31 -12.39 -6.30 -7.72
C SER A 31 -13.49 -7.26 -7.25
N ARG A 32 -13.27 -7.94 -6.11
CA ARG A 32 -14.26 -8.86 -5.49
C ARG A 32 -15.36 -8.12 -4.75
N ARG A 33 -15.19 -6.82 -4.49
CA ARG A 33 -16.17 -5.99 -3.80
C ARG A 33 -17.30 -5.54 -4.72
N ASP A 34 -18.50 -5.54 -4.17
CA ASP A 34 -19.74 -5.03 -4.78
C ASP A 34 -20.15 -3.63 -4.26
N ARG A 35 -19.38 -3.10 -3.30
CA ARG A 35 -19.56 -1.80 -2.66
C ARG A 35 -18.25 -1.04 -2.60
N LEU A 36 -18.34 0.29 -2.46
CA LEU A 36 -17.16 1.16 -2.45
C LEU A 36 -16.20 0.82 -1.29
N PRO A 37 -14.89 1.04 -1.47
CA PRO A 37 -14.23 1.17 -2.76
C PRO A 37 -14.20 -0.18 -3.52
N PHE A 38 -14.29 -0.15 -4.84
CA PHE A 38 -14.14 -1.34 -5.69
C PHE A 38 -13.42 -1.01 -6.99
N VAL A 39 -12.91 -2.05 -7.66
CA VAL A 39 -12.28 -1.94 -8.98
C VAL A 39 -13.10 -2.70 -10.02
N ARG A 40 -13.12 -2.18 -11.25
CA ARG A 40 -13.57 -2.89 -12.45
C ARG A 40 -12.47 -2.91 -13.49
N HIS A 41 -12.20 -4.08 -14.05
CA HIS A 41 -11.17 -4.25 -15.07
C HIS A 41 -11.75 -4.06 -16.48
N THR A 42 -11.06 -3.31 -17.33
CA THR A 42 -11.41 -3.13 -18.74
C THR A 42 -10.15 -2.90 -19.55
N ASP A 43 -9.93 -3.66 -20.62
CA ASP A 43 -8.85 -3.46 -21.61
C ASP A 43 -7.45 -3.11 -21.03
N GLY A 44 -7.00 -3.86 -20.02
CA GLY A 44 -5.69 -3.64 -19.39
C GLY A 44 -5.63 -2.46 -18.41
N LEU A 45 -6.78 -1.87 -18.08
CA LEU A 45 -6.95 -0.87 -17.03
C LEU A 45 -7.73 -1.46 -15.85
N ALA A 46 -7.44 -0.94 -14.65
CA ALA A 46 -8.29 -1.05 -13.48
C ALA A 46 -8.98 0.30 -13.25
N VAL A 47 -10.30 0.35 -13.31
CA VAL A 47 -11.09 1.55 -12.97
C VAL A 47 -11.47 1.47 -11.50
N LEU A 48 -10.89 2.35 -10.70
CA LEU A 48 -11.16 2.47 -9.28
C LEU A 48 -12.38 3.37 -9.07
N HIS A 49 -13.30 2.89 -8.23
CA HIS A 49 -14.43 3.65 -7.72
C HIS A 49 -14.31 3.77 -6.21
N CYS A 50 -14.33 4.98 -5.67
CA CYS A 50 -14.35 5.27 -4.24
C CYS A 50 -15.36 6.38 -3.91
N ALA A 51 -15.58 6.64 -2.63
CA ALA A 51 -16.55 7.64 -2.19
C ALA A 51 -15.99 9.07 -2.24
N GLY A 52 -14.68 9.25 -2.06
CA GLY A 52 -14.04 10.56 -1.90
C GLY A 52 -13.71 11.28 -3.22
N GLU A 53 -13.61 10.56 -4.33
CA GLU A 53 -13.07 11.09 -5.59
C GLU A 53 -13.84 10.58 -6.82
N GLN A 54 -13.61 11.22 -7.96
CA GLN A 54 -14.09 10.70 -9.24
C GLN A 54 -13.41 9.37 -9.56
N ALA A 55 -14.09 8.51 -10.33
CA ALA A 55 -13.51 7.25 -10.76
C ALA A 55 -12.20 7.49 -11.54
N TRP A 56 -11.18 6.71 -11.21
CA TRP A 56 -9.83 6.88 -11.75
C TRP A 56 -9.38 5.63 -12.49
N ALA A 57 -8.80 5.79 -13.68
CA ALA A 57 -8.27 4.70 -14.47
C ALA A 57 -6.79 4.48 -14.14
N ILE A 58 -6.45 3.25 -13.76
CA ILE A 58 -5.10 2.81 -13.42
C ILE A 58 -4.58 1.97 -14.58
N GLU A 59 -3.45 2.37 -15.17
CA GLU A 59 -2.78 1.59 -16.21
C GLU A 59 -1.94 0.47 -15.59
N LEU A 60 -2.42 -0.77 -15.69
CA LEU A 60 -1.78 -1.92 -15.03
C LEU A 60 -0.33 -2.17 -15.46
N LYS A 61 0.01 -1.81 -16.70
CA LYS A 61 1.39 -1.93 -17.20
C LYS A 61 2.36 -0.97 -16.50
N ALA A 62 1.88 0.20 -16.09
CA ALA A 62 2.66 1.19 -15.37
C ALA A 62 2.91 0.78 -13.90
N GLU A 63 2.10 -0.14 -13.37
CA GLU A 63 2.14 -0.62 -11.98
C GLU A 63 3.01 -1.88 -11.79
N ARG A 64 3.69 -2.35 -12.83
CA ARG A 64 4.53 -3.55 -12.74
C ARG A 64 5.69 -3.37 -11.74
N PRO A 65 6.02 -4.40 -10.94
CA PRO A 65 7.13 -4.32 -9.98
C PRO A 65 8.46 -3.89 -10.62
N GLU A 66 8.80 -4.44 -11.79
CA GLU A 66 10.03 -4.07 -12.51
C GLU A 66 10.07 -2.58 -12.83
N ARG A 67 8.91 -2.02 -13.23
CA ARG A 67 8.80 -0.60 -13.54
C ARG A 67 9.00 0.28 -12.31
N ARG A 68 8.58 -0.19 -11.13
CA ARG A 68 8.81 0.52 -9.86
C ARG A 68 10.28 0.58 -9.51
N VAL A 69 11.02 -0.52 -9.69
CA VAL A 69 12.48 -0.55 -9.49
C VAL A 69 13.20 0.39 -10.47
N GLU A 70 12.83 0.36 -11.75
CA GLU A 70 13.39 1.26 -12.76
C GLU A 70 13.20 2.75 -12.42
N LEU A 71 12.08 3.12 -11.80
CA LEU A 71 11.82 4.49 -11.36
C LEU A 71 12.76 4.89 -10.21
N LEU A 72 12.97 4.01 -9.23
CA LEU A 72 13.95 4.28 -8.17
C LEU A 72 15.36 4.49 -8.73
N ASP A 73 15.77 3.65 -9.68
CA ASP A 73 17.09 3.76 -10.32
C ASP A 73 17.23 5.07 -11.12
N ALA A 74 16.19 5.48 -11.84
CA ALA A 74 16.19 6.73 -12.60
C ALA A 74 16.30 7.97 -11.70
N ASP A 75 15.70 7.93 -10.51
CA ASP A 75 15.73 9.02 -9.54
C ASP A 75 16.96 8.97 -8.59
N GLY A 76 17.74 7.89 -8.68
CA GLY A 76 18.89 7.60 -7.82
C GLY A 76 18.48 7.41 -6.36
N LEU A 77 17.32 6.79 -6.14
CA LEU A 77 16.77 6.45 -4.83
C LEU A 77 17.15 5.02 -4.48
N ASP A 78 17.62 4.80 -3.26
CA ASP A 78 17.99 3.47 -2.79
C ASP A 78 16.76 2.68 -2.35
N HIS A 79 15.75 3.37 -1.79
CA HIS A 79 14.59 2.76 -1.15
C HIS A 79 13.35 3.65 -1.25
N ALA A 80 12.16 3.04 -1.19
CA ALA A 80 10.90 3.77 -1.10
C ALA A 80 9.98 3.23 0.01
N LEU A 81 9.33 4.16 0.70
CA LEU A 81 8.26 3.89 1.64
C LEU A 81 6.92 4.09 0.94
N VAL A 82 6.08 3.06 1.01
CA VAL A 82 4.81 3.00 0.30
C VAL A 82 3.68 3.16 1.30
N ALA A 83 2.87 4.21 1.13
CA ALA A 83 1.67 4.44 1.91
C ALA A 83 0.42 3.94 1.19
N LEU A 84 -0.57 3.51 1.97
CA LEU A 84 -1.93 3.33 1.45
C LEU A 84 -2.47 4.68 0.99
N SER A 85 -3.14 4.70 -0.17
CA SER A 85 -3.72 5.94 -0.69
C SER A 85 -5.00 6.27 0.09
N SER A 86 -4.90 7.08 1.14
CA SER A 86 -6.04 7.42 2.01
C SER A 86 -7.30 7.95 1.31
N PRO A 87 -7.25 8.68 0.16
CA PRO A 87 -8.46 9.09 -0.57
C PRO A 87 -9.41 7.95 -0.98
N ILE A 88 -8.93 6.70 -1.01
CA ILE A 88 -9.77 5.55 -1.36
C ILE A 88 -10.68 5.10 -0.21
N GLY A 89 -10.37 5.51 1.01
CA GLY A 89 -11.20 5.33 2.20
C GLY A 89 -11.16 3.94 2.84
N ILE A 90 -10.18 3.09 2.51
CA ILE A 90 -10.08 1.73 3.07
C ILE A 90 -9.98 1.75 4.60
N GLU A 91 -9.24 2.68 5.17
CA GLU A 91 -9.03 2.82 6.61
C GLU A 91 -10.34 3.10 7.37
N THR A 92 -11.36 3.63 6.70
CA THR A 92 -12.65 4.01 7.30
C THR A 92 -13.76 2.97 7.12
N LEU A 93 -13.47 1.85 6.44
CA LEU A 93 -14.40 0.73 6.30
C LEU A 93 -14.64 0.03 7.65
N PRO A 94 -15.70 -0.79 7.78
CA PRO A 94 -15.85 -1.69 8.91
C PRO A 94 -14.58 -2.52 9.12
N ARG A 95 -14.20 -2.74 10.39
CA ARG A 95 -12.89 -3.30 10.79
C ARG A 95 -12.44 -4.50 9.96
N GLU A 96 -13.30 -5.51 9.80
CA GLU A 96 -12.97 -6.75 9.09
C GLU A 96 -12.61 -6.52 7.61
N GLU A 97 -13.33 -5.61 6.95
CA GLU A 97 -13.06 -5.28 5.54
C GLU A 97 -11.82 -4.41 5.36
N SER A 98 -11.64 -3.46 6.28
CA SER A 98 -10.45 -2.63 6.30
C SER A 98 -9.21 -3.51 6.47
N ALA A 99 -9.24 -4.43 7.44
CA ALA A 99 -8.16 -5.39 7.68
C ALA A 99 -7.87 -6.28 6.48
N GLU A 100 -8.90 -6.81 5.79
CA GLU A 100 -8.71 -7.63 4.57
C GLU A 100 -7.95 -6.85 3.48
N LEU A 101 -8.37 -5.61 3.23
CA LEU A 101 -7.80 -4.78 2.16
C LEU A 101 -6.42 -4.22 2.53
N ILE A 102 -6.20 -3.88 3.81
CA ILE A 102 -4.89 -3.49 4.34
C ILE A 102 -3.90 -4.64 4.17
N ASP A 103 -4.27 -5.88 4.54
CA ASP A 103 -3.39 -7.02 4.37
C ASP A 103 -3.12 -7.33 2.88
N ALA A 104 -4.10 -7.11 2.00
CA ALA A 104 -3.88 -7.17 0.54
C ALA A 104 -2.88 -6.12 0.05
N HIS A 105 -2.98 -4.87 0.54
CA HIS A 105 -2.00 -3.83 0.24
C HIS A 105 -0.59 -4.21 0.70
N LEU A 106 -0.45 -4.66 1.95
CA LEU A 106 0.84 -5.03 2.55
C LEU A 106 1.49 -6.22 1.83
N ARG A 107 0.73 -7.28 1.53
CA ARG A 107 1.25 -8.40 0.71
C ARG A 107 1.74 -7.95 -0.65
N GLY A 108 1.01 -7.05 -1.30
CA GLY A 108 1.43 -6.53 -2.59
C GLY A 108 2.72 -5.72 -2.53
N ILE A 109 3.00 -5.03 -1.41
CA ILE A 109 4.28 -4.34 -1.20
C ILE A 109 5.40 -5.36 -0.97
N ASP A 110 5.14 -6.42 -0.19
CA ASP A 110 6.12 -7.49 0.01
C ASP A 110 6.56 -8.12 -1.33
N ASP A 111 5.63 -8.24 -2.29
CA ASP A 111 5.89 -8.75 -3.64
C ASP A 111 6.74 -7.80 -4.53
N LEU A 112 6.86 -6.51 -4.17
CA LEU A 112 7.70 -5.55 -4.92
C LEU A 112 9.20 -5.77 -4.70
N GLY A 113 9.58 -6.49 -3.64
CA GLY A 113 10.96 -6.77 -3.29
C GLY A 113 11.50 -5.90 -2.16
N ASP A 114 12.80 -6.04 -1.90
CA ASP A 114 13.43 -5.57 -0.67
C ASP A 114 13.64 -4.05 -0.58
N ARG A 115 13.64 -3.35 -1.71
CA ARG A 115 13.76 -1.87 -1.83
C ARG A 115 12.47 -1.10 -1.53
N PHE A 116 11.40 -1.81 -1.18
CA PHE A 116 10.12 -1.22 -0.82
C PHE A 116 9.76 -1.61 0.62
N THR A 117 9.21 -0.68 1.38
CA THR A 117 8.70 -0.93 2.73
C THR A 117 7.39 -0.20 2.91
N ALA A 118 6.42 -0.85 3.54
CA ALA A 118 5.14 -0.22 3.80
C ALA A 118 5.23 0.77 4.96
N TRP A 119 4.51 1.89 4.84
CA TRP A 119 3.85 2.45 6.01
C TRP A 119 2.67 1.56 6.38
N GLY A 120 2.49 1.26 7.65
CA GLY A 120 1.40 0.41 8.14
C GLY A 120 0.11 1.22 8.30
N PRO A 121 -0.89 1.07 7.42
CA PRO A 121 -2.21 1.62 7.67
C PRO A 121 -2.93 0.78 8.72
N VAL A 122 -3.81 1.42 9.50
CA VAL A 122 -4.66 0.76 10.50
C VAL A 122 -6.13 0.99 10.20
N ALA A 123 -6.98 0.02 10.55
CA ALA A 123 -8.42 0.21 10.53
C ALA A 123 -8.82 1.25 11.59
N LEU A 124 -9.65 2.22 11.20
CA LEU A 124 -10.12 3.29 12.10
C LEU A 124 -11.46 2.94 12.76
N ASP A 125 -12.21 1.97 12.23
CA ASP A 125 -13.34 1.38 12.92
C ASP A 125 -12.83 0.46 14.03
N GLN A 126 -13.17 0.78 15.28
CA GLN A 126 -12.72 0.06 16.47
C GLN A 126 -11.18 -0.11 16.50
N PRO A 127 -10.43 0.99 16.64
CA PRO A 127 -8.97 0.95 16.60
C PRO A 127 -8.41 0.20 17.82
N ASP A 128 -7.39 -0.63 17.58
CA ASP A 128 -6.73 -1.46 18.58
C ASP A 128 -5.22 -1.17 18.58
N PRO A 129 -4.60 -0.79 19.72
CA PRO A 129 -3.16 -0.62 19.81
C PRO A 129 -2.35 -1.86 19.39
N ASP A 130 -2.89 -3.06 19.57
CA ASP A 130 -2.21 -4.31 19.18
C ASP A 130 -1.99 -4.39 17.65
N ASP A 131 -2.82 -3.69 16.85
CA ASP A 131 -2.64 -3.60 15.39
C ASP A 131 -1.36 -2.81 15.05
N VAL A 132 -1.01 -1.79 15.84
CA VAL A 132 0.20 -1.00 15.65
C VAL A 132 1.42 -1.87 15.91
N ASP A 133 1.44 -2.59 17.03
CA ASP A 133 2.54 -3.48 17.39
C ASP A 133 2.72 -4.56 16.32
N ALA A 134 1.63 -5.18 15.85
CA ALA A 134 1.66 -6.18 14.79
C ALA A 134 2.26 -5.64 13.47
N LEU A 135 1.93 -4.41 13.07
CA LEU A 135 2.46 -3.79 11.85
C LEU A 135 3.95 -3.47 11.97
N LEU A 136 4.39 -2.99 13.14
CA LEU A 136 5.80 -2.74 13.41
C LEU A 136 6.61 -4.05 13.44
N GLU A 137 6.07 -5.10 14.07
CA GLU A 137 6.69 -6.43 14.09
C GLU A 137 6.76 -7.08 12.69
N ARG A 138 5.77 -6.81 11.82
CA ARG A 138 5.80 -7.20 10.41
C ARG A 138 6.94 -6.53 9.64
N GLY A 139 7.44 -5.39 10.13
CA GLY A 139 8.52 -4.62 9.50
C GLY A 139 8.04 -3.40 8.71
N CYS A 140 6.83 -2.88 8.99
CA CYS A 140 6.44 -1.57 8.47
C CYS A 140 7.35 -0.48 9.06
N ALA A 141 7.63 0.57 8.28
CA ALA A 141 8.49 1.67 8.71
C ALA A 141 7.88 2.54 9.83
N GLY A 142 6.58 2.44 10.02
CA GLY A 142 5.77 3.14 11.02
C GLY A 142 4.30 3.04 10.65
N ILE A 143 3.48 3.95 11.17
CA ILE A 143 2.03 3.96 10.93
C ILE A 143 1.64 5.16 10.05
N SER A 144 0.75 4.93 9.08
CA SER A 144 0.11 5.99 8.29
C SER A 144 -1.38 6.05 8.60
N VAL A 145 -1.91 7.25 8.83
CA VAL A 145 -3.34 7.50 9.02
C VAL A 145 -3.80 8.68 8.15
N PRO A 146 -5.06 8.68 7.67
CA PRO A 146 -5.66 9.84 7.00
C PRO A 146 -5.61 11.11 7.86
N ALA A 147 -5.38 12.27 7.24
CA ALA A 147 -5.20 13.54 7.94
C ALA A 147 -6.49 14.18 8.50
N GLY A 148 -7.67 13.67 8.13
CA GLY A 148 -8.99 14.18 8.55
C GLY A 148 -9.68 15.06 7.54
#